data_AF-A0A930A7D0-F1
#
_entry.id   AF-A0A930A7D0-F1
#
_cell.length_a   1.000
_cell.length_b   1.000
_cell.length_c   1.000
_cell.angle_alpha   90.00
_cell.angle_beta   90.00
_cell.angle_gamma   90.00
#
_symmetry.space_group_name_H-M   'P 1'
#
loop_
_entity.id
_entity.type
_entity.pdbx_description
1 polymer ?
#
loop_
_entity_poly.entity_id
_entity_poly.type
_entity_poly.pdbx_seq_one_letter_code
_entity_poly.pdbx_strand_id
1 'polypeptide(L)'
;MAITKEKRKAMEELIYKFFATIDPSKVNAENYKSFFGKMSDTQFDTFFKKLFMSKSPYLPLDVVIFERDLDMANIEKASKLLDIPLYEYVVLPFFSEDKSNPIVTPYKVPVGYIHEKRVQQTARKKNTTSIDITARDTKTGQVINEDKNGRQAIEENYCLMTYGASNAVKEFMSFRADDMVMKEEAYSQIRRKGYLSMEELSDNVENKVALNTFDVYTISMGLKTNLVTEGYLLKGTLK
;
A
#
# COMPACT_ATOMS: atom_id res chain seq x y z
N MET A 1 -37.29 -5.19 32.74
CA MET A 1 -37.97 -6.50 32.67
C MET A 1 -36.94 -7.57 32.40
N ALA A 2 -36.90 -8.60 33.23
CA ALA A 2 -36.06 -9.78 33.02
C ALA A 2 -36.68 -10.67 31.94
N ILE A 3 -35.85 -11.38 31.18
CA ILE A 3 -36.30 -12.31 30.14
C ILE A 3 -37.17 -13.42 30.76
N THR A 4 -38.27 -13.79 30.09
CA THR A 4 -39.08 -14.94 30.53
C THR A 4 -38.37 -16.24 30.16
N LYS A 5 -38.55 -17.31 30.95
CA LYS A 5 -37.90 -18.62 30.71
C LYS A 5 -38.21 -19.18 29.32
N GLU A 6 -39.42 -18.96 28.81
CA GLU A 6 -39.83 -19.37 27.47
C GLU A 6 -39.07 -18.62 26.37
N LYS A 7 -38.88 -17.31 26.52
CA LYS A 7 -38.10 -16.50 25.57
C LYS A 7 -36.62 -16.89 25.58
N ARG A 8 -36.06 -17.16 26.76
CA ARG A 8 -34.69 -17.67 26.89
C ARG A 8 -34.53 -18.99 26.13
N LYS A 9 -35.44 -19.95 26.34
CA LYS A 9 -35.43 -21.25 25.66
C LYS A 9 -35.52 -21.10 24.14
N ALA A 10 -36.41 -20.25 23.64
CA ALA A 10 -36.54 -20.00 22.21
C ALA A 10 -35.27 -19.39 21.59
N MET A 11 -34.61 -18.45 22.28
CA MET A 11 -33.35 -17.87 21.83
C MET A 11 -32.21 -18.90 21.80
N GLU A 12 -32.08 -19.69 22.88
CA GLU A 12 -31.07 -20.74 22.97
C GLU A 12 -31.26 -21.80 21.87
N GLU A 13 -32.50 -22.26 21.66
CA GLU A 13 -32.82 -23.23 20.60
C GLU A 13 -32.47 -22.72 19.20
N LEU A 14 -32.78 -21.44 18.90
CA LEU A 14 -32.44 -20.84 17.62
C LEU A 14 -30.93 -20.80 17.40
N ILE A 15 -30.18 -20.34 18.42
CA ILE A 15 -28.72 -20.24 18.37
C ILE A 15 -28.09 -21.62 18.17
N TYR A 16 -28.51 -22.62 18.96
CA TYR A 16 -27.95 -23.96 18.85
C TYR A 16 -28.28 -24.63 17.51
N LYS A 17 -29.51 -24.41 17.00
CA LYS A 17 -29.91 -24.95 15.70
C LYS A 17 -29.13 -24.30 14.57
N PHE A 18 -28.89 -22.99 14.63
CA PHE A 18 -28.06 -22.28 13.66
C PHE A 18 -26.62 -22.81 13.66
N PHE A 19 -25.95 -22.84 14.80
CA PHE A 19 -24.56 -23.32 14.91
C PHE A 19 -24.40 -24.80 14.57
N ALA A 20 -25.39 -25.65 14.88
CA ALA A 20 -25.36 -27.07 14.48
C ALA A 20 -25.63 -27.28 12.98
N THR A 21 -26.28 -26.32 12.31
CA THR A 21 -26.54 -26.40 10.87
C THR A 21 -25.34 -25.92 10.06
N ILE A 22 -24.65 -24.87 10.53
CA ILE A 22 -23.47 -24.31 9.85
C ILE A 22 -22.23 -25.20 10.04
N ASP A 23 -22.08 -25.80 11.22
CA ASP A 23 -21.00 -26.70 11.59
C ASP A 23 -21.54 -28.10 11.95
N PRO A 24 -21.46 -29.08 11.03
CA PRO A 24 -21.93 -30.45 11.26
C PRO A 24 -21.25 -31.16 12.43
N SER A 25 -20.06 -30.70 12.86
CA SER A 25 -19.35 -31.27 14.01
C SER A 25 -20.03 -30.96 15.34
N LYS A 26 -20.98 -30.00 15.37
CA LYS A 26 -21.77 -29.56 16.54
C LYS A 26 -20.96 -28.99 17.71
N VAL A 27 -19.63 -28.95 17.62
CA VAL A 27 -18.76 -28.43 18.68
C VAL A 27 -19.10 -26.97 19.02
N ASN A 28 -19.36 -26.15 17.99
CA ASN A 28 -19.80 -24.76 18.21
C ASN A 28 -21.12 -24.68 19.00
N ALA A 29 -22.09 -25.53 18.69
CA ALA A 29 -23.36 -25.58 19.42
C ALA A 29 -23.17 -26.05 20.87
N GLU A 30 -22.27 -27.00 21.13
CA GLU A 30 -21.93 -27.49 22.47
C GLU A 30 -21.18 -26.47 23.32
N ASN A 31 -20.28 -25.69 22.70
CA ASN A 31 -19.60 -24.58 23.35
C ASN A 31 -20.61 -23.54 23.84
N TYR A 32 -21.56 -23.13 22.99
CA TYR A 32 -22.61 -22.19 23.39
C TYR A 32 -23.59 -22.78 24.41
N LYS A 33 -23.89 -24.08 24.36
CA LYS A 33 -24.67 -24.78 25.42
C LYS A 33 -23.96 -24.73 26.76
N SER A 34 -22.67 -25.04 26.79
CA SER A 34 -21.85 -25.02 28.00
C SER A 34 -21.65 -23.60 28.55
N PHE A 35 -21.57 -22.62 27.66
CA PHE A 35 -21.45 -21.20 28.02
C PHE A 35 -22.73 -20.65 28.65
N PHE A 36 -23.88 -20.82 27.98
CA PHE A 36 -25.17 -20.33 28.50
C PHE A 36 -25.68 -21.16 29.68
N GLY A 37 -25.34 -22.44 29.77
CA GLY A 37 -25.72 -23.32 30.88
C GLY A 37 -25.14 -22.90 32.24
N LYS A 38 -24.02 -22.17 32.24
CA LYS A 38 -23.41 -21.60 33.47
C LYS A 38 -24.06 -20.27 33.89
N MET A 39 -24.92 -19.68 33.07
CA MET A 39 -25.50 -18.35 33.29
C MET A 39 -26.90 -18.44 33.90
N SER A 40 -27.16 -17.59 34.89
CA SER A 40 -28.52 -17.34 35.38
C SER A 40 -29.35 -16.54 34.35
N ASP A 41 -30.68 -16.55 34.49
CA ASP A 41 -31.58 -15.81 33.60
C ASP A 41 -31.25 -14.30 33.54
N THR A 42 -30.83 -13.72 34.67
CA THR A 42 -30.44 -12.30 34.76
C THR A 42 -29.10 -12.02 34.08
N GLN A 43 -28.15 -12.94 34.16
CA GLN A 43 -26.86 -12.85 33.49
C GLN A 43 -27.02 -12.97 31.97
N PHE A 44 -27.87 -13.88 31.52
CA PHE A 44 -28.21 -14.06 30.10
C PHE A 44 -28.84 -12.80 29.50
N ASP A 45 -29.85 -12.24 30.16
CA ASP A 45 -30.49 -10.99 29.72
C ASP A 45 -29.50 -9.82 29.67
N THR A 46 -28.61 -9.72 30.67
CA THR A 46 -27.56 -8.69 30.69
C THR A 46 -26.55 -8.88 29.56
N PHE A 47 -26.17 -10.13 29.25
CA PHE A 47 -25.25 -10.45 28.17
C PHE A 47 -25.82 -10.01 26.81
N PHE A 48 -27.06 -10.38 26.49
CA PHE A 48 -27.67 -9.99 25.22
C PHE A 48 -27.93 -8.49 25.12
N LYS A 49 -28.32 -7.83 26.20
CA LYS A 49 -28.40 -6.36 26.23
C LYS A 49 -27.05 -5.70 25.92
N LYS A 50 -25.98 -6.18 26.54
CA LYS A 50 -24.61 -5.68 26.25
C LYS A 50 -24.18 -6.01 24.82
N LEU A 51 -24.53 -7.19 24.32
CA LEU A 51 -24.22 -7.60 22.95
C LEU A 51 -24.87 -6.65 21.95
N PHE A 52 -26.18 -6.40 22.05
CA PHE A 52 -26.90 -5.51 21.14
C PHE A 52 -26.53 -4.03 21.28
N MET A 53 -25.99 -3.60 22.43
CA MET A 53 -25.42 -2.27 22.61
C MET A 53 -23.99 -2.12 22.05
N SER A 54 -23.32 -3.23 21.75
CA SER A 54 -21.97 -3.20 21.18
C SER A 54 -21.99 -2.69 19.74
N LYS A 55 -20.91 -2.03 19.33
CA LYS A 55 -20.68 -1.65 17.93
C LYS A 55 -20.57 -2.86 16.99
N SER A 56 -20.23 -4.02 17.55
CA SER A 56 -20.12 -5.31 16.83
C SER A 56 -20.89 -6.39 17.57
N PRO A 57 -22.22 -6.48 17.42
CA PRO A 57 -23.10 -7.38 18.16
C PRO A 57 -23.10 -8.80 17.55
N TYR A 58 -21.93 -9.41 17.35
CA TYR A 58 -21.82 -10.71 16.68
C TYR A 58 -21.42 -11.81 17.65
N LEU A 59 -22.01 -13.00 17.47
CA LEU A 59 -21.55 -14.24 18.09
C LEU A 59 -20.47 -14.85 17.19
N PRO A 60 -19.21 -14.99 17.66
CA PRO A 60 -18.14 -15.54 16.83
C PRO A 60 -18.40 -17.02 16.52
N LEU A 61 -18.09 -17.41 15.29
CA LEU A 61 -18.02 -18.80 14.88
C LEU A 61 -16.56 -19.23 14.95
N ASP A 62 -16.26 -20.21 15.81
CA ASP A 62 -14.90 -20.75 15.91
C ASP A 62 -14.72 -21.81 14.82
N VAL A 63 -13.77 -21.55 13.92
CA VAL A 63 -13.38 -22.48 12.86
C VAL A 63 -11.94 -22.90 13.09
N VAL A 64 -11.67 -24.20 12.96
CA VAL A 64 -10.32 -24.74 12.94
C VAL A 64 -10.04 -25.21 11.53
N ILE A 65 -9.12 -24.49 10.88
CA ILE A 65 -8.73 -24.72 9.49
C ILE A 65 -8.21 -26.15 9.36
N PHE A 66 -8.61 -26.87 8.30
CA PHE A 66 -8.23 -28.26 7.98
C PHE A 66 -8.83 -29.38 8.84
N GLU A 67 -9.46 -29.07 9.97
CA GLU A 67 -10.21 -30.06 10.76
C GLU A 67 -11.72 -29.91 10.57
N ARG A 68 -12.20 -28.66 10.48
CA ARG A 68 -13.62 -28.31 10.45
C ARG A 68 -13.85 -27.19 9.45
N ASP A 69 -13.72 -27.54 8.19
CA ASP A 69 -13.97 -26.61 7.09
C ASP A 69 -15.47 -26.34 6.92
N LEU A 70 -15.78 -25.10 6.53
CA LEU A 70 -17.15 -24.68 6.25
C LEU A 70 -17.52 -25.00 4.81
N ASP A 71 -18.64 -25.69 4.64
CA ASP A 71 -19.21 -25.98 3.32
C ASP A 71 -20.31 -24.95 2.97
N MET A 72 -20.32 -24.50 1.73
CA MET A 72 -21.31 -23.57 1.20
C MET A 72 -22.74 -24.14 1.31
N ALA A 73 -22.90 -25.46 1.14
CA ALA A 73 -24.20 -26.11 1.30
C ALA A 73 -24.78 -25.95 2.72
N ASN A 74 -23.92 -25.90 3.74
CA ASN A 74 -24.34 -25.69 5.13
C ASN A 74 -24.69 -24.23 5.39
N ILE A 75 -23.98 -23.29 4.76
CA ILE A 75 -24.29 -21.85 4.81
C ILE A 75 -25.67 -21.58 4.18
N GLU A 76 -25.99 -22.18 3.03
CA GLU A 76 -27.32 -22.05 2.40
C GLU A 76 -28.45 -22.60 3.28
N LYS A 77 -28.23 -23.76 3.93
CA LYS A 77 -29.20 -24.33 4.88
C LYS A 77 -29.41 -23.42 6.10
N ALA A 78 -28.32 -22.85 6.62
CA ALA A 78 -28.37 -21.93 7.75
C ALA A 78 -29.05 -20.60 7.39
N SER A 79 -28.84 -20.09 6.18
CA SER A 79 -29.55 -18.90 5.65
C SER A 79 -31.05 -19.15 5.52
N LYS A 80 -31.47 -20.33 5.01
CA LYS A 80 -32.89 -20.72 4.94
C LYS A 80 -33.53 -20.86 6.32
N LEU A 81 -32.78 -21.24 7.35
CA LEU A 81 -33.29 -21.33 8.71
C LEU A 81 -33.65 -19.96 9.30
N LEU A 82 -32.88 -18.93 8.96
CA LEU A 82 -33.08 -17.55 9.44
C LEU A 82 -33.89 -16.69 8.47
N ASP A 83 -34.28 -17.25 7.32
CA ASP A 83 -34.97 -16.54 6.23
C ASP A 83 -34.19 -15.30 5.72
N ILE A 84 -32.85 -15.42 5.62
CA ILE A 84 -31.97 -14.34 5.16
C ILE A 84 -31.54 -14.60 3.71
N PRO A 85 -31.75 -13.65 2.77
CA PRO A 85 -31.26 -13.79 1.41
C PRO A 85 -29.73 -13.67 1.35
N LEU A 86 -29.04 -14.63 0.74
CA LEU A 86 -27.58 -14.55 0.51
C LEU A 86 -27.21 -13.67 -0.69
N TYR A 87 -28.14 -13.52 -1.64
CA TYR A 87 -27.93 -12.80 -2.90
C TYR A 87 -29.03 -11.77 -3.11
N GLU A 88 -28.63 -10.53 -3.30
CA GLU A 88 -29.52 -9.39 -3.45
C GLU A 88 -29.18 -8.57 -4.70
N TYR A 89 -30.16 -7.85 -5.23
CA TYR A 89 -29.91 -6.82 -6.24
C TYR A 89 -29.45 -5.55 -5.52
N VAL A 90 -28.23 -5.12 -5.81
CA VAL A 90 -27.65 -3.94 -5.15
C VAL A 90 -27.88 -2.72 -6.04
N VAL A 91 -28.40 -1.65 -5.43
CA VAL A 91 -28.50 -0.35 -6.10
C VAL A 91 -27.10 0.23 -6.25
N LEU A 92 -26.79 0.78 -7.43
CA LEU A 92 -25.51 1.41 -7.75
C LEU A 92 -25.71 2.94 -7.83
N PRO A 93 -25.54 3.69 -6.71
CA PRO A 93 -25.90 5.10 -6.65
C PRO A 93 -25.03 5.99 -7.55
N PHE A 94 -23.86 5.50 -7.95
CA PHE A 94 -22.92 6.23 -8.81
C PHE A 94 -23.32 6.23 -10.30
N PHE A 95 -24.29 5.41 -10.72
CA PHE A 95 -24.82 5.42 -12.09
C PHE A 95 -26.13 6.20 -12.23
N SER A 96 -26.92 6.31 -11.16
CA SER A 96 -28.15 7.11 -11.14
C SER A 96 -28.44 7.56 -9.72
N GLU A 97 -28.68 8.86 -9.55
CA GLU A 97 -29.11 9.47 -8.29
C GLU A 97 -30.64 9.45 -8.13
N ASP A 98 -31.39 9.02 -9.16
CA ASP A 98 -32.85 8.95 -9.11
C ASP A 98 -33.29 7.80 -8.19
N LYS A 99 -33.90 8.17 -7.05
CA LYS A 99 -34.41 7.24 -6.04
C LYS A 99 -35.65 6.47 -6.53
N SER A 100 -36.37 6.99 -7.52
CA SER A 100 -37.58 6.37 -8.04
C SER A 100 -37.28 5.27 -9.05
N ASN A 101 -36.21 5.42 -9.84
CA ASN A 101 -35.74 4.42 -10.80
C ASN A 101 -34.23 4.17 -10.63
N PRO A 102 -33.82 3.53 -9.50
CA PRO A 102 -32.42 3.27 -9.25
C PRO A 102 -31.87 2.21 -10.20
N ILE A 103 -30.65 2.43 -10.71
CA ILE A 103 -29.94 1.41 -11.48
C ILE A 103 -29.44 0.34 -10.51
N VAL A 104 -29.84 -0.91 -10.76
CA VAL A 104 -29.45 -2.08 -9.98
C VAL A 104 -28.44 -2.94 -10.74
N THR A 105 -27.74 -3.82 -10.02
CA THR A 105 -26.88 -4.83 -10.63
C THR A 105 -27.68 -5.71 -11.61
N PRO A 106 -27.10 -6.12 -12.76
CA PRO A 106 -27.79 -7.02 -13.70
C PRO A 106 -28.10 -8.40 -13.11
N TYR A 107 -27.24 -8.87 -12.21
CA TYR A 107 -27.35 -10.16 -11.51
C TYR A 107 -27.40 -9.93 -10.00
N LYS A 108 -27.97 -10.90 -9.27
CA LYS A 108 -27.92 -10.88 -7.80
C LYS A 108 -26.49 -11.12 -7.35
N VAL A 109 -26.00 -10.28 -6.44
CA VAL A 109 -24.63 -10.34 -5.92
C VAL A 109 -24.66 -10.75 -4.44
N PRO A 110 -23.62 -11.44 -3.95
CA PRO A 110 -23.54 -11.79 -2.54
C PRO A 110 -23.37 -10.54 -1.69
N VAL A 111 -24.25 -10.37 -0.69
CA VAL A 111 -24.19 -9.25 0.25
C VAL A 111 -23.93 -9.81 1.65
N GLY A 112 -22.95 -9.24 2.35
CA GLY A 112 -22.58 -9.71 3.67
C GLY A 112 -21.54 -8.81 4.33
N TYR A 113 -21.27 -9.10 5.61
CA TYR A 113 -20.26 -8.40 6.38
C TYR A 113 -18.93 -9.14 6.29
N ILE A 114 -17.87 -8.41 5.96
CA ILE A 114 -16.49 -8.92 6.00
C ILE A 114 -15.69 -8.18 7.06
N HIS A 115 -14.71 -8.85 7.64
CA HIS A 115 -13.78 -8.23 8.57
C HIS A 115 -12.66 -7.55 7.80
N GLU A 116 -12.81 -6.26 7.53
CA GLU A 116 -11.77 -5.45 6.90
C GLU A 116 -10.82 -4.85 7.95
N LYS A 117 -9.51 -5.03 7.76
CA LYS A 117 -8.49 -4.36 8.55
C LYS A 117 -7.74 -3.36 7.69
N ARG A 118 -7.67 -2.11 8.16
CA ARG A 118 -6.87 -1.07 7.51
C ARG A 118 -5.38 -1.39 7.62
N VAL A 119 -4.70 -1.48 6.46
CA VAL A 119 -3.24 -1.64 6.40
C VAL A 119 -2.51 -0.36 6.81
N GLN A 120 -1.30 -0.51 7.34
CA GLN A 120 -0.48 0.62 7.81
C GLN A 120 0.06 1.51 6.68
N GLN A 121 0.05 1.03 5.43
CA GLN A 121 0.54 1.79 4.28
C GLN A 121 -0.50 2.84 3.85
N THR A 122 -0.36 4.06 4.37
CA THR A 122 -1.22 5.18 4.00
C THR A 122 -0.60 6.01 2.88
N ALA A 123 -1.45 6.61 2.02
CA ALA A 123 -1.01 7.49 0.92
C ALA A 123 -0.14 8.65 1.42
N ARG A 124 -0.47 9.22 2.59
CA ARG A 124 0.33 10.28 3.22
C ARG A 124 1.77 9.87 3.52
N LYS A 125 2.02 8.60 3.86
CA LYS A 125 3.37 8.09 4.13
C LYS A 125 4.14 7.82 2.83
N LYS A 126 3.45 7.63 1.71
CA LYS A 126 4.06 7.35 0.40
C LYS A 126 4.33 8.62 -0.42
N ASN A 127 3.62 9.71 -0.15
CA ASN A 127 3.80 10.97 -0.84
C ASN A 127 4.90 11.79 -0.17
N THR A 128 6.06 11.85 -0.81
CA THR A 128 7.17 12.71 -0.43
C THR A 128 7.59 13.56 -1.63
N THR A 129 8.09 14.75 -1.39
CA THR A 129 8.64 15.67 -2.40
C THR A 129 9.78 16.43 -1.76
N SER A 130 10.94 16.47 -2.42
CA SER A 130 12.07 17.27 -1.96
C SER A 130 11.78 18.74 -2.24
N ILE A 131 11.90 19.58 -1.22
CA ILE A 131 11.85 21.04 -1.34
C ILE A 131 13.25 21.65 -1.40
N ASP A 132 14.23 20.96 -0.81
CA ASP A 132 15.61 21.39 -0.73
C ASP A 132 16.55 20.43 -1.50
N ILE A 133 17.75 20.92 -1.80
CA ILE A 133 18.80 20.20 -2.54
C ILE A 133 20.17 20.32 -1.85
N THR A 134 20.14 20.59 -0.55
CA THR A 134 21.29 20.99 0.25
C THR A 134 22.09 19.79 0.73
N ALA A 135 21.41 18.68 1.06
CA ALA A 135 22.06 17.47 1.54
C ALA A 135 22.64 16.68 0.35
N ARG A 136 23.96 16.72 0.21
CA ARG A 136 24.69 15.99 -0.82
C ARG A 136 25.82 15.16 -0.24
N ASP A 137 26.07 14.01 -0.86
CA ASP A 137 27.23 13.19 -0.56
C ASP A 137 28.49 13.82 -1.16
N THR A 138 29.52 14.02 -0.35
CA THR A 138 30.80 14.60 -0.78
C THR A 138 31.56 13.70 -1.74
N LYS A 139 31.32 12.38 -1.73
CA LYS A 139 32.02 11.43 -2.59
C LYS A 139 31.42 11.36 -4.00
N THR A 140 30.11 11.45 -4.11
CA THR A 140 29.42 11.30 -5.39
C THR A 140 28.85 12.59 -5.93
N GLY A 141 28.74 13.64 -5.13
CA GLY A 141 28.09 14.91 -5.49
C GLY A 141 26.56 14.82 -5.56
N GLN A 142 25.97 13.64 -5.34
CA GLN A 142 24.52 13.38 -5.47
C GLN A 142 23.74 13.75 -4.21
N VAL A 143 22.44 14.00 -4.36
CA VAL A 143 21.52 14.28 -3.24
C VAL A 143 21.31 13.06 -2.35
N ILE A 144 21.22 13.27 -1.04
CA ILE A 144 21.04 12.23 -0.02
C ILE A 144 19.88 12.54 0.93
N ASN A 145 19.48 11.54 1.72
CA ASN A 145 18.47 11.64 2.77
C ASN A 145 17.11 12.14 2.25
N GLU A 146 16.53 13.11 2.93
CA GLU A 146 15.20 13.68 2.66
C GLU A 146 15.16 14.39 1.31
N ASP A 147 16.30 14.87 0.81
CA ASP A 147 16.42 15.49 -0.51
C ASP A 147 16.47 14.43 -1.64
N LYS A 148 16.71 13.15 -1.31
CA LYS A 148 16.76 12.02 -2.26
C LYS A 148 15.37 11.42 -2.47
N ASN A 149 14.49 12.16 -3.12
CA ASN A 149 13.14 11.70 -3.38
C ASN A 149 12.94 11.06 -4.77
N GLY A 150 13.82 11.36 -5.72
CA GLY A 150 13.82 10.76 -7.06
C GLY A 150 15.14 10.08 -7.35
N ARG A 151 15.13 8.76 -7.53
CA ARG A 151 16.28 8.01 -8.05
C ARG A 151 15.92 7.52 -9.45
N GLN A 152 16.69 7.95 -10.43
CA GLN A 152 16.60 7.37 -11.77
C GLN A 152 17.32 6.03 -11.81
N ALA A 153 16.64 5.01 -12.32
CA ALA A 153 17.18 3.68 -12.55
C ALA A 153 17.81 3.59 -13.94
N ILE A 154 18.62 2.55 -14.17
CA ILE A 154 19.33 2.37 -15.45
C ILE A 154 18.31 2.03 -16.56
N GLU A 155 17.26 1.30 -16.22
CA GLU A 155 16.17 0.93 -17.12
C GLU A 155 15.42 2.17 -17.64
N GLU A 156 15.20 3.16 -16.78
CA GLU A 156 14.56 4.43 -17.16
C GLU A 156 15.45 5.22 -18.15
N ASN A 157 16.77 5.21 -17.92
CA ASN A 157 17.72 5.80 -18.85
C ASN A 157 17.73 5.06 -20.21
N TYR A 158 17.67 3.73 -20.22
CA TYR A 158 17.56 2.98 -21.47
C TYR A 158 16.27 3.29 -22.22
N CYS A 159 15.15 3.43 -21.52
CA CYS A 159 13.90 3.87 -22.13
C CYS A 159 14.06 5.24 -22.78
N LEU A 160 14.63 6.23 -22.07
CA LEU A 160 14.86 7.58 -22.62
C LEU A 160 15.78 7.57 -23.84
N MET A 161 16.85 6.76 -23.80
CA MET A 161 17.75 6.59 -24.95
C MET A 161 17.04 5.95 -26.14
N THR A 162 16.17 4.96 -25.90
CA THR A 162 15.38 4.29 -26.95
C THR A 162 14.38 5.26 -27.60
N TYR A 163 13.80 6.17 -26.81
CA TYR A 163 12.96 7.25 -27.32
C TYR A 163 13.72 8.34 -28.07
N GLY A 164 15.07 8.31 -28.10
CA GLY A 164 15.90 9.34 -28.71
C GLY A 164 16.03 10.61 -27.86
N ALA A 165 15.63 10.58 -26.59
CA ALA A 165 15.66 11.72 -25.68
C ALA A 165 17.05 11.93 -25.05
N SER A 166 18.10 12.00 -25.87
CA SER A 166 19.50 12.13 -25.41
C SER A 166 19.75 13.37 -24.56
N ASN A 167 19.12 14.50 -24.88
CA ASN A 167 19.23 15.74 -24.10
C ASN A 167 18.62 15.61 -22.70
N ALA A 168 17.51 14.88 -22.56
CA ALA A 168 16.90 14.62 -21.26
C ALA A 168 17.79 13.71 -20.40
N VAL A 169 18.39 12.67 -21.01
CA VAL A 169 19.37 11.82 -20.33
C VAL A 169 20.59 12.64 -19.90
N LYS A 170 21.11 13.52 -20.78
CA LYS A 170 22.21 14.42 -20.46
C LYS A 170 21.85 15.32 -19.28
N GLU A 171 20.67 15.93 -19.26
CA GLU A 171 20.18 16.74 -18.14
C GLU A 171 20.12 15.95 -16.82
N PHE A 172 19.52 14.75 -16.83
CA PHE A 172 19.38 13.93 -15.62
C PHE A 172 20.72 13.43 -15.07
N MET A 173 21.70 13.16 -15.95
CA MET A 173 23.02 12.61 -15.59
C MET A 173 24.13 13.66 -15.48
N SER A 174 23.82 14.95 -15.59
CA SER A 174 24.78 16.05 -15.45
C SER A 174 24.42 16.94 -14.26
N PHE A 175 23.89 18.14 -14.50
CA PHE A 175 23.69 19.16 -13.49
C PHE A 175 22.59 18.81 -12.47
N ARG A 176 21.66 17.91 -12.82
CA ARG A 176 20.68 17.35 -11.85
C ARG A 176 21.29 16.25 -10.96
N ALA A 177 22.40 15.65 -11.37
CA ALA A 177 23.12 14.62 -10.63
C ALA A 177 24.33 15.20 -9.89
N ASP A 178 25.53 15.13 -10.48
CA ASP A 178 26.83 15.29 -9.81
C ASP A 178 27.73 16.41 -10.39
N ASP A 179 27.29 17.12 -11.43
CA ASP A 179 28.03 18.25 -12.00
C ASP A 179 27.64 19.57 -11.33
N MET A 180 28.46 20.05 -10.40
CA MET A 180 28.18 21.25 -9.62
C MET A 180 28.38 22.56 -10.40
N VAL A 181 29.33 22.57 -11.35
CA VAL A 181 29.61 23.77 -12.16
C VAL A 181 28.47 24.00 -13.14
N MET A 182 28.09 22.94 -13.86
CA MET A 182 26.96 22.99 -14.79
C MET A 182 25.65 23.32 -14.06
N LYS A 183 25.50 22.87 -12.81
CA LYS A 183 24.35 23.20 -11.96
C LYS A 183 24.27 24.70 -11.66
N GLU A 184 25.37 25.32 -11.27
CA GLU A 184 25.39 26.77 -11.00
C GLU A 184 25.07 27.59 -12.25
N GLU A 185 25.64 27.20 -13.40
CA GLU A 185 25.34 27.80 -14.70
C GLU A 185 23.86 27.65 -15.06
N ALA A 186 23.31 26.44 -14.93
CA ALA A 186 21.92 26.15 -15.22
C ALA A 186 20.97 26.98 -14.36
N TYR A 187 21.19 27.03 -13.04
CA TYR A 187 20.37 27.87 -12.15
C TYR A 187 20.57 29.37 -12.41
N SER A 188 21.75 29.81 -12.85
CA SER A 188 21.99 31.19 -13.25
C SER A 188 21.20 31.56 -14.51
N GLN A 189 21.20 30.69 -15.52
CA GLN A 189 20.41 30.87 -16.75
C GLN A 189 18.91 30.88 -16.47
N ILE A 190 18.41 29.90 -15.71
CA ILE A 190 16.99 29.82 -15.34
C ILE A 190 16.57 31.11 -14.61
N ARG A 191 17.39 31.61 -13.67
CA ARG A 191 17.09 32.86 -12.96
C ARG A 191 17.12 34.10 -13.84
N ARG A 192 17.99 34.16 -14.86
CA ARG A 192 18.18 35.34 -15.71
C ARG A 192 17.25 35.37 -16.93
N LYS A 193 17.12 34.24 -17.61
CA LYS A 193 16.41 34.08 -18.89
C LYS A 193 15.03 33.44 -18.72
N GLY A 194 14.78 32.75 -17.61
CA GLY A 194 13.55 31.97 -17.40
C GLY A 194 13.54 30.61 -18.12
N TYR A 195 14.57 30.30 -18.90
CA TYR A 195 14.73 29.03 -19.61
C TYR A 195 16.22 28.61 -19.60
N LEU A 196 16.45 27.35 -19.97
CA LEU A 196 17.76 26.71 -20.05
C LEU A 196 17.97 26.19 -21.48
N SER A 197 19.16 26.38 -22.03
CA SER A 197 19.60 25.64 -23.22
C SER A 197 20.80 24.77 -22.87
N MET A 198 20.72 23.46 -23.15
CA MET A 198 21.80 22.52 -22.86
C MET A 198 23.09 22.80 -23.66
N GLU A 199 22.97 23.53 -24.77
CA GLU A 199 24.10 23.92 -25.62
C GLU A 199 24.92 25.07 -25.01
N GLU A 200 24.31 25.87 -24.14
CA GLU A 200 24.97 27.01 -23.49
C GLU A 200 25.68 26.63 -22.18
N LEU A 201 25.64 25.36 -21.79
CA LEU A 201 26.22 24.85 -20.55
C LEU A 201 27.61 24.26 -20.78
N SER A 202 28.53 24.48 -19.84
CA SER A 202 29.86 23.88 -19.90
C SER A 202 29.79 22.38 -19.61
N ASP A 203 30.02 21.55 -20.64
CA ASP A 203 30.06 20.10 -20.51
C ASP A 203 31.51 19.63 -20.35
N ASN A 204 31.97 19.55 -19.11
CA ASN A 204 33.30 19.05 -18.79
C ASN A 204 33.21 17.81 -17.89
N VAL A 205 33.78 16.71 -18.39
CA VAL A 205 33.87 15.42 -17.69
C VAL A 205 34.59 15.55 -16.34
N GLU A 206 35.54 16.48 -16.23
CA GLU A 206 36.28 16.75 -15.00
C GLU A 206 35.44 17.33 -13.86
N ASN A 207 34.25 17.87 -14.15
CA ASN A 207 33.34 18.42 -13.14
C ASN A 207 32.47 17.34 -12.48
N LYS A 208 32.41 16.13 -13.07
CA LYS A 208 31.60 15.01 -12.57
C LYS A 208 32.25 14.36 -11.35
N VAL A 209 31.73 14.65 -10.16
CA VAL A 209 32.32 14.22 -8.89
C VAL A 209 32.34 12.69 -8.75
N ALA A 210 31.30 11.99 -9.22
CA ALA A 210 31.24 10.54 -9.11
C ALA A 210 32.30 9.86 -10.00
N LEU A 211 32.51 10.38 -11.21
CA LEU A 211 33.50 9.85 -12.15
C LEU A 211 34.93 10.09 -11.67
N ASN A 212 35.22 11.29 -11.17
CA ASN A 212 36.51 11.60 -10.55
C ASN A 212 36.81 10.65 -9.38
N THR A 213 35.81 10.39 -8.53
CA THR A 213 35.98 9.50 -7.38
C THR A 213 36.26 8.07 -7.81
N PHE A 214 35.61 7.59 -8.86
CA PHE A 214 35.89 6.27 -9.45
C PHE A 214 37.29 6.19 -10.08
N ASP A 215 37.75 7.23 -10.80
CA ASP A 215 39.11 7.27 -11.34
C ASP A 215 40.15 7.23 -10.21
N VAL A 216 39.94 7.98 -9.13
CA VAL A 216 40.83 7.95 -7.94
C VAL A 216 40.88 6.57 -7.29
N TYR A 217 39.74 5.88 -7.16
CA TYR A 217 39.73 4.51 -6.64
C TYR A 217 40.50 3.55 -7.55
N THR A 218 40.39 3.71 -8.86
CA THR A 218 41.10 2.85 -9.83
C THR A 218 42.60 3.13 -9.79
N ILE A 219 43.01 4.40 -9.69
CA ILE A 219 44.40 4.80 -9.47
C ILE A 219 44.94 4.21 -8.17
N SER A 220 44.14 4.20 -7.10
CA SER A 220 44.53 3.61 -5.81
C SER A 220 44.75 2.10 -5.89
N MET A 221 44.14 1.42 -6.86
CA MET A 221 44.37 0.00 -7.18
C MET A 221 45.57 -0.21 -8.13
N GLY A 222 46.28 0.86 -8.51
CA GLY A 222 47.40 0.80 -9.45
C GLY A 222 46.98 0.75 -10.93
N LEU A 223 45.72 1.04 -11.23
CA LEU A 223 45.16 1.02 -12.59
C LEU A 223 44.86 2.44 -13.05
N LYS A 224 45.37 2.86 -14.22
CA LYS A 224 44.99 4.13 -14.83
C LYS A 224 43.86 3.92 -15.83
N THR A 225 42.79 4.70 -15.69
CA THR A 225 41.69 4.74 -16.66
C THR A 225 41.73 6.03 -17.49
N ASN A 226 41.14 5.97 -18.68
CA ASN A 226 40.91 7.13 -19.54
C ASN A 226 39.53 7.78 -19.29
N LEU A 227 38.92 7.54 -18.14
CA LEU A 227 37.58 8.02 -17.83
C LEU A 227 37.52 9.54 -17.60
N VAL A 228 38.59 10.12 -17.06
CA VAL A 228 38.67 11.55 -16.74
C VAL A 228 39.84 12.24 -17.44
N THR A 229 41.03 11.65 -17.43
CA THR A 229 42.21 12.19 -18.10
C THR A 229 42.70 11.25 -19.20
N GLU A 230 43.11 11.81 -20.33
CA GLU A 230 43.71 11.06 -21.42
C GLU A 230 45.21 10.83 -21.18
N GLY A 231 45.68 9.61 -21.46
CA GLY A 231 47.08 9.21 -21.28
C GLY A 231 47.48 8.87 -19.84
N TYR A 232 48.79 8.84 -19.58
CA TYR A 232 49.36 8.50 -18.26
C TYR A 232 49.52 9.72 -17.34
N LEU A 233 48.83 10.82 -17.63
CA LEU A 233 48.90 12.04 -16.84
C LEU A 233 47.81 12.06 -15.76
N LEU A 234 48.22 12.51 -14.56
CA LEU A 234 47.30 12.74 -13.45
C LEU A 234 46.76 14.17 -13.55
N LYS A 235 45.55 14.41 -13.02
CA LYS A 235 44.92 15.73 -13.02
C LYS A 235 45.81 16.84 -12.43
N GLY A 236 46.65 16.49 -11.45
CA GLY A 236 47.61 17.42 -10.86
C GLY A 236 48.83 17.75 -11.73
N THR A 237 49.18 16.89 -12.69
CA THR A 237 50.30 17.07 -13.63
C THR A 237 49.88 17.63 -14.99
N LEU A 238 48.59 17.88 -15.20
CA LEU A 238 48.01 18.52 -16.40
C LEU A 238 47.99 20.07 -16.32
N LYS A 239 48.52 20.67 -15.25
CA LYS A 239 48.66 22.13 -15.12
C LYS A 239 49.82 22.69 -15.92
#